data_AF-A0A0S7WID3-F1
#
_entry.id   AF-A0A0S7WID3-F1
#
_cell.length_a   1.000
_cell.length_b   1.000
_cell.length_c   1.000
_cell.angle_alpha   90.00
_cell.angle_beta   90.00
_cell.angle_gamma   90.00
#
_symmetry.space_group_name_H-M   'P 1'
#
loop_
_entity.id
_entity.type
_entity.pdbx_description
1 polymer ?
#
loop_
_entity_poly.entity_id
_entity_poly.type
_entity_poly.pdbx_seq_one_letter_code
_entity_poly.pdbx_strand_id
1 'polypeptide(L)' 'MTDQDLDEGIVSWDYGRPYWIRKKEDDYCAHCEPGTWRCKIHEHRPYVCRAFDCRNDERIWVDFEKMIPSPDL' A
#
# COMPACT_ATOMS: atom_id res chain seq x y z
N MET A 1 11.89 -3.27 1.84
CA MET A 1 12.08 -3.05 0.40
C MET A 1 13.18 -3.99 -0.03
N THR A 2 12.95 -4.81 -1.05
CA THR A 2 13.95 -5.76 -1.55
C THR A 2 14.70 -5.15 -2.72
N ASP A 3 15.89 -5.65 -3.04
CA ASP A 3 16.63 -5.24 -4.25
C ASP A 3 15.81 -5.50 -5.52
N GLN A 4 15.02 -6.57 -5.52
CA GLN A 4 14.05 -6.88 -6.57
C GLN A 4 13.04 -5.73 -6.80
N ASP A 5 12.54 -5.08 -5.72
CA ASP A 5 11.59 -3.96 -5.84
C ASP A 5 12.22 -2.73 -6.52
N LEU A 6 13.57 -2.62 -6.52
CA LEU A 6 14.32 -1.54 -7.17
C LEU A 6 14.69 -1.89 -8.61
N ASP A 7 15.13 -3.12 -8.86
CA ASP A 7 15.65 -3.56 -10.17
C ASP A 7 14.56 -3.75 -11.23
N GLU A 8 13.32 -4.08 -10.83
CA GLU A 8 12.20 -4.23 -11.78
C GLU A 8 11.84 -2.90 -12.47
N GLY A 9 12.16 -1.74 -11.87
CA GLY A 9 11.87 -0.42 -12.43
C GLY A 9 10.37 -0.08 -12.57
N ILE A 10 9.48 -0.92 -12.05
CA ILE A 10 8.02 -0.78 -12.14
C ILE A 10 7.49 0.22 -11.11
N VAL A 11 8.07 0.23 -9.91
CA VAL A 11 7.62 1.10 -8.82
C VAL A 11 8.24 2.49 -8.95
N SER A 12 7.40 3.50 -9.14
CA SER A 12 7.80 4.91 -9.05
C SER A 12 8.17 5.32 -7.62
N TRP A 13 9.47 5.39 -7.33
CA TRP A 13 10.00 5.84 -6.04
C TRP A 13 10.21 7.37 -5.98
N ASP A 14 10.13 7.93 -4.77
CA ASP A 14 10.56 9.29 -4.45
C ASP A 14 12.06 9.30 -4.11
N TYR A 15 12.87 9.88 -4.99
CA TYR A 15 14.32 9.93 -4.80
C TYR A 15 14.75 10.96 -3.74
N GLY A 16 13.90 11.91 -3.38
CA GLY A 16 14.13 12.84 -2.27
C GLY A 16 13.82 12.23 -0.90
N ARG A 17 13.08 11.12 -0.88
CA ARG A 17 12.73 10.34 0.30
C ARG A 17 12.93 8.85 -0.01
N PRO A 18 14.17 8.35 0.12
CA PRO A 18 14.48 6.95 -0.17
C PRO A 18 13.46 6.03 0.51
N TYR A 19 13.04 4.97 -0.18
CA TYR A 19 12.07 3.97 0.30
C TYR A 19 10.60 4.44 0.32
N TRP A 20 10.28 5.65 -0.15
CA TRP A 20 8.90 6.10 -0.31
C TRP A 20 8.41 5.93 -1.74
N ILE A 21 7.24 5.31 -1.92
CA ILE A 21 6.57 5.33 -3.22
C ILE A 21 6.15 6.78 -3.50
N ARG A 22 6.46 7.27 -4.70
CA ARG A 22 6.09 8.61 -5.15
C ARG A 22 4.60 8.81 -4.98
N LYS A 23 4.22 9.97 -4.43
CA LYS A 23 2.83 10.39 -4.33
C LYS A 23 2.46 11.34 -5.47
N LYS A 24 1.17 11.37 -5.81
CA LYS A 24 0.56 12.40 -6.63
C LYS A 24 0.17 13.60 -5.75
N GLU A 25 -0.38 14.64 -6.37
CA GLU A 25 -0.89 15.83 -5.68
C GLU A 25 -2.08 15.53 -4.76
N ASP A 26 -2.80 14.43 -5.01
CA ASP A 26 -3.93 13.95 -4.19
C ASP A 26 -3.50 13.08 -2.99
N ASP A 27 -2.21 13.09 -2.65
CA ASP A 27 -1.57 12.32 -1.57
C ASP A 27 -1.60 10.78 -1.71
N TYR A 28 -2.20 10.25 -2.79
CA TYR A 28 -2.14 8.82 -3.12
C TYR A 28 -0.82 8.45 -3.81
N CYS A 29 -0.45 7.17 -3.71
CA CYS A 29 0.69 6.67 -4.45
C CYS A 29 0.47 6.83 -5.96
N ALA A 30 1.56 7.00 -6.71
CA ALA A 30 1.57 7.20 -8.16
C ALA A 30 0.87 6.05 -8.94
N HIS A 31 0.70 4.89 -8.31
CA HIS A 31 0.08 3.71 -8.91
C HIS A 31 -1.40 3.54 -8.56
N CYS A 32 -1.96 4.42 -7.72
CA CYS A 32 -3.39 4.42 -7.39
C CYS A 32 -4.20 5.06 -8.52
N GLU A 33 -5.12 4.30 -9.08
CA GLU A 33 -6.06 4.78 -10.09
C GLU A 33 -7.09 5.76 -9.48
N PRO A 34 -7.17 7.00 -9.97
CA PRO A 34 -8.15 7.97 -9.49
C PRO A 34 -9.59 7.46 -9.65
N GLY A 35 -10.43 7.71 -8.65
CA GLY A 35 -11.86 7.37 -8.66
C GLY A 35 -12.19 5.90 -8.40
N THR A 36 -11.27 4.96 -8.65
CA THR A 36 -11.50 3.52 -8.44
C THR A 36 -10.67 2.94 -7.30
N TRP A 37 -9.61 3.63 -6.88
CA TRP A 37 -8.70 3.21 -5.80
C TRP A 37 -7.94 1.91 -6.10
N ARG A 38 -7.94 1.49 -7.38
CA ARG A 38 -7.25 0.28 -7.82
C ARG A 38 -5.76 0.53 -7.96
N CYS A 39 -4.96 -0.45 -7.56
CA CYS A 39 -3.52 -0.42 -7.79
C CYS A 39 -3.21 -0.90 -9.21
N LYS A 40 -2.64 -0.04 -10.04
CA LYS A 40 -2.30 -0.36 -11.45
C LYS A 40 -1.16 -1.37 -11.59
N ILE A 41 -0.36 -1.56 -10.54
CA ILE A 41 0.75 -2.52 -10.50
C ILE A 41 0.45 -3.68 -9.54
N HIS A 42 -0.81 -4.11 -9.41
CA HIS A 42 -1.23 -5.06 -8.37
C HIS A 42 -0.36 -6.32 -8.27
N GLU A 43 0.02 -6.90 -9.41
CA GLU A 43 0.87 -8.10 -9.51
C GLU A 43 2.34 -7.83 -9.16
N HIS A 44 2.80 -6.60 -9.41
CA HIS A 44 4.16 -6.11 -9.16
C HIS A 44 4.25 -5.21 -7.92
N ARG A 45 3.28 -5.31 -7.00
CA ARG A 45 3.29 -4.50 -5.77
C ARG A 45 4.58 -4.79 -5.00
N PRO A 46 5.31 -3.77 -4.52
CA PRO A 46 6.53 -4.01 -3.78
C PRO A 46 6.25 -4.80 -2.51
N TYR A 47 7.27 -5.43 -1.93
CA TYR A 47 7.13 -6.26 -0.73
C TYR A 47 6.31 -5.58 0.37
N VAL A 48 6.57 -4.29 0.64
CA VAL A 48 5.86 -3.52 1.67
C VAL A 48 4.35 -3.45 1.45
N CYS A 49 3.89 -3.38 0.20
CA CYS A 49 2.47 -3.35 -0.14
C CYS A 49 1.84 -4.76 -0.11
N ARG A 50 2.63 -5.82 -0.32
CA ARG A 50 2.17 -7.22 -0.22
C ARG A 50 2.12 -7.70 1.25
N ALA A 51 3.04 -7.21 2.07
CA ALA A 51 3.13 -7.53 3.49
C ALA A 51 2.12 -6.78 4.35
N PHE A 52 1.49 -5.73 3.83
CA PHE A 52 0.43 -5.03 4.54
C PHE A 52 -0.78 -5.95 4.73
N ASP A 53 -1.06 -6.26 6.00
CA ASP A 53 -2.16 -7.10 6.42
C ASP A 53 -2.74 -6.53 7.72
N CYS A 54 -3.99 -6.05 7.66
CA CYS A 54 -4.66 -5.47 8.81
C CYS A 54 -5.49 -6.51 9.60
N ARG A 55 -5.54 -7.78 9.19
CA ARG A 55 -6.45 -8.78 9.77
C ARG A 55 -6.27 -9.00 11.28
N ASN A 56 -5.05 -8.77 11.78
CA ASN A 56 -4.70 -8.89 13.20
C ASN A 56 -4.51 -7.53 13.88
N ASP A 57 -4.88 -6.42 13.24
CA ASP A 57 -4.73 -5.08 13.81
C ASP A 57 -5.97 -4.74 14.65
N GLU A 58 -5.82 -4.83 15.97
CA GLU A 58 -6.89 -4.54 16.95
C GLU A 58 -7.37 -3.08 16.90
N ARG A 59 -6.58 -2.17 16.33
CA ARG A 59 -7.02 -0.78 16.11
C ARG A 59 -8.10 -0.70 15.03
N ILE A 60 -8.16 -1.69 14.14
CA ILE A 60 -9.07 -1.75 13.00
C ILE A 60 -10.18 -2.78 13.24
N TRP A 61 -9.88 -3.93 13.85
CA TRP A 61 -10.83 -5.04 13.99
C TRP A 61 -11.02 -5.48 15.43
N VAL A 62 -12.27 -5.65 15.84
CA VAL A 62 -12.63 -6.49 17.01
C VAL A 62 -12.61 -7.96 16.61
N ASP A 63 -13.11 -8.27 15.40
CA ASP A 63 -13.14 -9.62 14.83
C ASP A 63 -13.11 -9.52 13.30
N PHE A 64 -11.95 -9.80 12.68
CA PHE A 64 -11.80 -9.73 11.22
C PHE A 64 -12.64 -10.80 10.50
N GLU A 65 -12.72 -12.01 11.03
CA GLU A 65 -13.43 -13.13 10.40
C GLU A 65 -14.95 -12.85 10.34
N LYS A 66 -15.48 -12.12 11.32
CA LYS A 66 -16.87 -11.63 11.33
C LYS A 66 -17.04 -10.25 10.72
N MET A 67 -15.97 -9.63 10.21
CA MET A 67 -15.96 -8.27 9.68
C MET A 67 -16.52 -7.22 10.67
N ILE A 68 -16.19 -7.36 11.96
CA ILE A 68 -16.59 -6.43 13.03
C ILE A 68 -15.44 -5.43 13.28
N PRO A 69 -15.58 -4.16 12.87
CA PRO A 69 -14.54 -3.15 13.07
C PRO A 69 -14.43 -2.71 14.52
N SER A 70 -13.28 -2.13 14.87
CA SER A 70 -13.09 -1.40 16.13
C SER A 70 -14.13 -0.27 16.28
N PRO A 71 -14.69 -0.03 17.47
CA PRO A 71 -15.61 1.09 17.70
C PRO A 71 -14.95 2.47 17.57
N ASP A 72 -13.62 2.54 17.58
CA ASP A 72 -12.83 3.78 17.54
C ASP A 72 -12.41 4.20 16.10
N LEU A 73 -12.99 3.57 15.08
CA LEU A 73 -12.67 3.76 13.66
C LEU A 73 -13.33 4.99 13.02
#